data_AF-A0A7C5U5H8-F1
#
_entry.id   AF-A0A7C5U5H8-F1
#
_cell.length_a   1.000
_cell.length_b   1.000
_cell.length_c   1.000
_cell.angle_alpha   90.00
_cell.angle_beta   90.00
_cell.angle_gamma   90.00
#
_symmetry.space_group_name_H-M   'P 1'
#
loop_
_entity.id
_entity.type
_entity.pdbx_description
1 polymer ?
#
loop_
_entity_poly.entity_id
_entity_poly.type
_entity_poly.pdbx_seq_one_letter_code
_entity_poly.pdbx_strand_id
1 'polypeptide(L)'
;MYVVNKSDDPRSSLTAKMLETFLHRRKDHVAVLRTNALTGEGAKELADAILHTWQQLRASGEVEKRRKSQLIAEIKTIVQEQVRTALQKPENQQIIAKIAEQEQNPYRASLKIIRTVFGKN
;
A
#
# COMPACT_ATOMS: atom_id res chain seq x y z
N MET A 1 3.23 -14.14 6.42
CA MET A 1 3.40 -15.08 7.54
C MET A 1 2.38 -14.71 8.60
N TYR A 2 1.77 -15.69 9.27
CA TYR A 2 0.88 -15.48 10.39
C TYR A 2 1.52 -16.04 11.67
N VAL A 3 1.29 -15.37 12.79
CA VAL A 3 1.81 -15.77 14.10
C VAL A 3 0.66 -15.87 15.08
N VAL A 4 0.49 -17.03 15.69
CA VAL A 4 -0.48 -17.27 16.76
C VAL A 4 0.25 -17.30 18.09
N ASN A 5 0.13 -16.20 18.83
CA ASN A 5 0.76 -16.06 20.15
C ASN A 5 0.00 -16.84 21.24
N LYS A 6 0.64 -17.03 22.40
CA LYS A 6 0.18 -17.85 23.54
C LYS A 6 0.13 -19.35 23.20
N SER A 7 1.26 -19.91 22.79
CA SER A 7 1.39 -21.35 22.46
C SER A 7 1.06 -22.28 23.63
N ASP A 8 1.06 -21.76 24.86
CA ASP A 8 0.61 -22.45 26.07
C ASP A 8 -0.92 -22.65 26.13
N ASP A 9 -1.71 -21.79 25.46
CA ASP A 9 -3.17 -21.95 25.39
C ASP A 9 -3.53 -23.03 24.34
N PRO A 10 -4.25 -24.10 24.70
CA PRO A 10 -4.68 -25.14 23.75
C PRO A 10 -5.45 -24.59 22.54
N ARG A 11 -6.17 -23.47 22.70
CA ARG A 11 -6.91 -22.80 21.62
C ARG A 11 -5.98 -22.27 20.53
N SER A 12 -4.74 -21.90 20.85
CA SER A 12 -3.77 -21.41 19.87
C SER A 12 -3.41 -22.48 18.83
N SER A 13 -3.37 -23.76 19.23
CA SER A 13 -3.14 -24.88 18.30
C SER A 13 -4.31 -25.05 17.33
N LEU A 14 -5.54 -24.92 17.83
CA LEU A 14 -6.75 -24.95 17.00
C LEU A 14 -6.77 -23.79 16.00
N THR A 15 -6.48 -22.57 16.46
CA THR A 15 -6.41 -21.37 15.59
C THR A 15 -5.34 -21.52 14.50
N ALA A 16 -4.15 -22.02 14.84
CA ALA A 16 -3.10 -22.26 13.86
C ALA A 16 -3.53 -23.25 12.78
N LYS A 17 -4.12 -24.40 13.15
CA LYS A 17 -4.65 -25.38 12.20
C LYS A 17 -5.76 -24.83 11.31
N MET A 18 -6.65 -24.01 11.87
CA MET A 18 -7.70 -23.33 11.10
C MET A 18 -7.10 -22.38 10.06
N LEU A 19 -6.10 -21.58 10.46
CA LEU A 19 -5.38 -20.67 9.55
C LEU A 19 -4.66 -21.44 8.45
N GLU A 20 -3.93 -22.49 8.79
CA GLU A 20 -3.26 -23.36 7.82
C GLU A 20 -4.26 -23.94 6.82
N THR A 21 -5.39 -24.47 7.28
CA THR A 21 -6.44 -25.03 6.41
C THR A 21 -6.99 -23.96 5.45
N PHE A 22 -7.25 -22.76 5.96
CA PHE A 22 -7.78 -21.66 5.16
C PHE A 22 -6.79 -21.20 4.08
N LEU A 23 -5.51 -21.05 4.43
CA LEU A 23 -4.45 -20.62 3.52
C LEU A 23 -4.18 -21.67 2.44
N HIS A 24 -4.15 -22.96 2.81
CA HIS A 24 -4.04 -24.06 1.85
C HIS A 24 -5.16 -24.04 0.82
N ARG A 25 -6.41 -23.78 1.23
CA ARG A 25 -7.55 -23.66 0.32
C ARG A 25 -7.40 -22.50 -0.68
N ARG A 26 -6.73 -21.41 -0.28
CA ARG A 26 -6.43 -20.27 -1.15
C ARG A 26 -5.20 -20.47 -2.04
N LYS A 27 -4.49 -21.61 -1.89
CA LYS A 27 -3.15 -21.84 -2.47
C LYS A 27 -2.13 -20.79 -2.02
N ASP A 28 -2.34 -20.21 -0.85
CA ASP A 28 -1.43 -19.25 -0.25
C ASP A 28 -0.38 -20.02 0.56
N HIS A 29 0.87 -20.06 0.06
CA HIS A 29 1.99 -20.70 0.73
C HIS A 29 2.60 -19.79 1.80
N VAL A 30 1.79 -19.44 2.81
CA VAL A 30 2.17 -18.54 3.89
C VAL A 30 2.37 -19.33 5.18
N ALA A 31 3.57 -19.22 5.77
CA ALA A 31 3.89 -19.88 7.04
C ALA A 31 2.97 -19.40 8.18
N VAL A 32 2.52 -20.36 9.02
CA VAL A 32 1.79 -20.13 10.27
C VAL A 32 2.67 -20.64 11.41
N LEU A 33 3.04 -19.77 12.34
CA LEU A 33 3.89 -20.10 13.48
C LEU A 33 3.14 -19.89 14.79
N ARG A 34 3.51 -20.66 15.82
CA ARG A 34 3.04 -20.47 17.20
C ARG A 34 4.16 -19.92 18.05
N THR A 35 3.86 -18.98 18.92
CA THR A 35 4.84 -18.37 19.82
C THR A 35 4.26 -18.18 21.22
N ASN A 36 5.14 -18.05 22.21
CA ASN A 36 4.79 -17.53 23.52
C ASN A 36 5.71 -16.36 23.85
N ALA A 37 5.14 -15.15 23.86
CA ALA A 37 5.88 -13.93 24.13
C ALA A 37 6.45 -13.85 25.57
N LEU A 38 5.88 -14.56 26.54
CA LEU A 38 6.34 -14.54 27.94
C LEU A 38 7.53 -15.47 28.17
N THR A 39 7.55 -16.62 27.49
CA THR A 39 8.62 -17.62 27.65
C THR A 39 9.69 -17.51 26.57
N GLY A 40 9.40 -16.83 25.46
CA GLY A 40 10.26 -16.75 24.28
C GLY A 40 10.14 -17.97 23.35
N GLU A 41 9.23 -18.91 23.63
CA GLU A 41 8.98 -20.07 22.76
C GLU A 41 8.58 -19.61 21.35
N GLY A 42 9.16 -20.22 20.32
CA GLY A 42 8.87 -19.90 18.92
C GLY A 42 9.49 -18.59 18.42
N ALA A 43 10.16 -17.82 19.27
CA ALA A 43 10.73 -16.52 18.89
C ALA A 43 11.91 -16.67 17.91
N LYS A 44 12.74 -17.71 18.08
CA LYS A 44 13.87 -18.00 17.19
C LYS A 44 13.36 -18.43 15.82
N GLU A 45 12.42 -19.36 15.79
CA GLU A 45 11.78 -19.87 14.58
C GLU A 45 11.09 -18.74 13.80
N LEU A 46 10.46 -17.81 14.53
CA LEU A 46 9.89 -16.61 13.95
C LEU A 46 10.95 -15.70 13.33
N ALA A 47 12.05 -15.43 14.05
CA ALA A 47 13.14 -14.60 13.55
C ALA A 47 13.79 -15.20 12.29
N ASP A 48 14.03 -16.51 12.30
CA ASP A 48 14.61 -17.25 11.17
C ASP A 48 13.67 -17.21 9.95
N ALA A 49 12.36 -17.39 10.17
CA ALA A 49 11.35 -17.31 9.09
C ALA A 49 11.25 -15.90 8.48
N ILE A 50 11.33 -14.84 9.31
CA ILE A 50 11.39 -13.45 8.84
C ILE A 50 12.64 -13.24 7.98
N LEU A 51 13.80 -13.67 8.48
CA LEU A 51 15.08 -13.48 7.80
C LEU A 51 15.09 -14.21 6.45
N HIS A 52 14.65 -15.46 6.41
CA HIS A 52 14.54 -16.24 5.19
C HIS A 52 13.60 -15.57 4.17
N THR A 53 12.40 -15.15 4.61
CA THR A 53 11.44 -14.45 3.75
C THR A 53 12.03 -13.15 3.20
N TRP A 54 12.72 -12.38 4.04
CA TRP A 54 13.38 -11.14 3.63
C TRP A 54 14.48 -11.39 2.60
N GLN A 55 15.32 -12.41 2.81
CA GLN A 55 16.36 -12.80 1.86
C GLN A 55 15.77 -13.20 0.50
N GLN A 56 14.68 -13.98 0.49
CA GLN A 56 13.98 -14.36 -0.74
C GLN A 56 13.40 -13.13 -1.47
N LEU A 57 12.73 -12.23 -0.76
CA LEU A 57 12.18 -11.00 -1.34
C LEU A 57 13.27 -10.07 -1.88
N ARG A 58 14.42 -10.02 -1.23
CA ARG A 58 15.57 -9.24 -1.68
C ARG A 58 16.22 -9.86 -2.91
N ALA A 59 16.43 -11.17 -2.91
CA ALA A 59 17.01 -11.90 -4.05
C ALA A 59 16.12 -11.83 -5.29
N SER A 60 14.80 -11.81 -5.13
CA SER A 60 13.84 -11.66 -6.23
C SER A 60 13.65 -10.22 -6.72
N GLY A 61 14.24 -9.22 -6.04
CA GLY A 61 14.06 -7.79 -6.35
C GLY A 61 12.66 -7.25 -6.03
N GLU A 62 11.83 -8.04 -5.34
CA GLU A 62 10.46 -7.68 -4.99
C GLU A 62 10.44 -6.53 -3.96
N VAL A 63 11.50 -6.41 -3.13
CA VAL A 63 11.69 -5.28 -2.20
C VAL A 63 11.76 -3.96 -2.97
N GLU A 64 12.65 -3.87 -3.95
CA GLU A 64 12.86 -2.68 -4.78
C GLU A 64 11.61 -2.35 -5.60
N LYS A 65 10.94 -3.38 -6.15
CA LYS A 65 9.69 -3.22 -6.88
C LYS A 65 8.60 -2.61 -6.00
N ARG A 66 8.38 -3.15 -4.79
CA ARG A 66 7.40 -2.63 -3.83
C ARG A 66 7.75 -1.21 -3.40
N ARG A 67 9.03 -0.93 -3.13
CA ARG A 67 9.51 0.42 -2.80
C ARG A 67 9.19 1.42 -3.91
N LYS A 68 9.47 1.05 -5.17
CA LYS A 68 9.13 1.89 -6.33
C LYS A 68 7.62 2.12 -6.45
N SER A 69 6.81 1.08 -6.27
CA SER A 69 5.34 1.21 -6.28
C SER A 69 4.81 2.12 -5.17
N GLN A 70 5.38 2.03 -3.97
CA GLN A 70 5.03 2.92 -2.84
C GLN A 70 5.38 4.37 -3.15
N LEU A 71 6.59 4.63 -3.66
CA LEU A 71 7.01 5.97 -4.06
C LEU A 71 6.12 6.55 -5.18
N ILE A 72 5.75 5.73 -6.17
CA ILE A 72 4.80 6.16 -7.22
C ILE A 72 3.45 6.54 -6.61
N ALA A 73 2.93 5.74 -5.67
CA ALA A 73 1.67 6.02 -5.00
C ALA A 73 1.75 7.34 -4.19
N GLU A 74 2.84 7.55 -3.46
CA GLU A 74 3.08 8.77 -2.69
C GLU A 74 3.17 10.01 -3.61
N ILE A 75 3.98 9.94 -4.67
CA ILE A 75 4.09 11.02 -5.66
C ILE A 75 2.73 11.32 -6.28
N LYS A 76 1.94 10.29 -6.64
CA LYS A 76 0.60 10.47 -7.19
C LYS A 76 -0.30 11.22 -6.22
N THR A 77 -0.30 10.86 -4.94
CA THR A 77 -1.07 11.57 -3.91
C THR A 77 -0.65 13.03 -3.79
N ILE A 78 0.65 13.31 -3.76
CA ILE A 78 1.18 14.68 -3.70
C ILE A 78 0.72 15.48 -4.93
N VAL A 79 0.89 14.93 -6.14
CA VAL A 79 0.48 15.58 -7.38
C VAL A 79 -1.03 15.86 -7.41
N GLN A 80 -1.85 14.92 -6.97
CA GLN A 80 -3.29 15.09 -6.89
C GLN A 80 -3.70 16.23 -5.95
N GLU A 81 -3.05 16.33 -4.79
CA GLU A 81 -3.34 17.41 -3.84
C GLU A 81 -2.87 18.78 -4.35
N GLN A 82 -1.74 18.83 -5.05
CA GLN A 82 -1.27 20.06 -5.70
C GLN A 82 -2.24 20.52 -6.79
N VAL A 83 -2.73 19.60 -7.62
CA VAL A 83 -3.76 19.91 -8.63
C VAL A 83 -5.05 20.36 -7.96
N ARG A 84 -5.51 19.66 -6.92
CA ARG A 84 -6.71 20.02 -6.16
C ARG A 84 -6.63 21.44 -5.59
N THR A 85 -5.51 21.76 -4.95
CA THR A 85 -5.24 23.09 -4.41
C THR A 85 -5.22 24.13 -5.52
N ALA A 86 -4.58 23.84 -6.65
CA ALA A 86 -4.53 24.76 -7.76
C ALA A 86 -5.89 25.04 -8.39
N LEU A 87 -6.79 24.04 -8.44
CA LEU A 87 -8.16 24.24 -8.91
C LEU A 87 -8.91 25.28 -8.07
N GLN A 88 -8.58 25.46 -6.79
CA GLN A 88 -9.20 26.47 -5.92
C GLN A 88 -8.71 27.90 -6.18
N LYS A 89 -7.63 28.08 -6.97
CA LYS A 89 -7.11 29.42 -7.28
C LYS A 89 -8.11 30.23 -8.10
N PRO A 90 -8.29 31.55 -7.84
CA PRO A 90 -9.27 32.38 -8.54
C PRO A 90 -9.17 32.33 -10.07
N GLU A 91 -7.94 32.34 -10.60
CA GLU A 91 -7.66 32.22 -12.05
C GLU A 91 -8.21 30.92 -12.67
N ASN A 92 -8.17 29.81 -11.94
CA ASN A 92 -8.67 28.52 -12.40
C ASN A 92 -10.18 28.37 -12.16
N GLN A 93 -10.70 28.94 -11.08
CA GLN A 93 -12.15 29.01 -10.82
C GLN A 93 -12.89 29.76 -11.93
N GLN A 94 -12.31 30.84 -12.47
CA GLN A 94 -12.88 31.53 -13.63
C GLN A 94 -12.95 30.66 -14.88
N ILE A 95 -11.93 29.82 -15.12
CA ILE A 95 -11.94 28.87 -16.23
C ILE A 95 -13.05 27.84 -16.00
N ILE A 96 -13.19 27.32 -14.78
CA ILE A 96 -14.24 26.35 -14.42
C ILE A 96 -15.64 26.94 -14.60
N ALA A 97 -15.87 28.20 -14.23
CA ALA A 97 -17.15 28.88 -14.42
C ALA A 97 -17.54 28.94 -15.91
N LYS A 98 -16.60 29.29 -16.80
CA LYS A 98 -16.83 29.30 -18.26
C LYS A 98 -17.13 27.92 -18.85
N ILE A 99 -16.65 26.84 -18.21
CA ILE A 99 -17.05 25.48 -18.60
C ILE A 99 -18.50 25.20 -18.20
N ALA A 100 -18.90 25.61 -16.98
CA ALA A 100 -20.25 25.43 -16.48
C ALA A 100 -21.29 26.17 -17.35
N GLU A 101 -20.90 27.32 -17.90
CA GLU A 101 -21.69 28.12 -18.84
C GLU A 101 -21.66 27.59 -20.30
N GLN A 102 -21.00 26.45 -20.54
CA GLN A 102 -20.79 25.84 -21.87
C GLN A 102 -19.98 26.68 -22.87
N GLU A 103 -19.35 27.78 -22.42
CA GLU A 103 -18.49 28.63 -23.25
C GLU A 103 -17.14 27.97 -23.58
N GLN A 104 -16.74 26.96 -22.80
CA GLN A 104 -15.50 26.21 -23.02
C GLN A 104 -15.67 24.70 -22.89
N ASN A 105 -14.98 23.97 -23.76
CA ASN A 105 -14.90 22.52 -23.70
C ASN A 105 -14.05 22.06 -22.49
N PRO A 106 -14.56 21.15 -21.62
CA PRO A 106 -13.86 20.68 -20.43
C PRO A 106 -12.46 20.08 -20.69
N TYR A 107 -12.29 19.35 -21.79
CA TYR A 107 -11.01 18.74 -22.16
C TYR A 107 -9.96 19.79 -22.54
N ARG A 108 -10.35 20.83 -23.27
CA ARG A 108 -9.41 21.91 -23.62
C ARG A 108 -9.09 22.79 -22.42
N ALA A 109 -10.06 23.01 -21.54
CA ALA A 109 -9.89 23.79 -20.33
C ALA A 109 -8.98 23.08 -19.30
N SER A 110 -9.10 21.76 -19.14
CA SER A 110 -8.22 20.99 -18.25
C SER A 110 -6.75 21.06 -18.68
N LEU A 111 -6.46 21.04 -19.99
CA LEU A 111 -5.10 21.25 -20.52
C LEU A 111 -4.55 22.64 -20.19
N LYS A 112 -5.39 23.68 -20.21
CA LYS A 112 -4.98 25.04 -19.80
C LYS A 112 -4.65 25.08 -18.31
N ILE A 113 -5.51 24.50 -17.47
CA ILE A 113 -5.29 24.42 -16.02
C ILE A 113 -3.99 23.66 -15.72
N ILE A 114 -3.77 22.50 -16.34
CA ILE A 114 -2.53 21.71 -16.19
C ILE A 114 -1.30 22.55 -16.54
N ARG A 115 -1.33 23.33 -17.63
CA ARG A 115 -0.23 24.23 -17.98
C ARG A 115 -0.01 25.32 -16.94
N THR A 116 -1.05 25.88 -16.35
CA THR A 116 -0.91 26.86 -15.26
C THR A 116 -0.30 26.23 -14.01
N VAL A 117 -0.64 24.97 -13.71
CA VAL A 117 -0.16 24.23 -12.53
C VAL A 117 1.30 23.80 -12.68
N PHE A 118 1.68 23.26 -13.85
CA PHE A 118 2.99 22.63 -14.06
C PHE A 118 3.94 23.42 -14.97
N GLY A 119 3.49 24.50 -15.59
CA GLY A 119 4.25 25.29 -16.56
C GLY A 119 5.02 26.48 -15.98
N LYS A 120 5.04 26.65 -14.65
CA LYS A 120 5.89 27.64 -13.97
C LYS A 120 7.15 26.96 -13.44
N ASN A 121 8.22 27.01 -14.22
CA ASN A 121 9.60 27.06 -13.71
C ASN A 121 10.08 28.50 -13.83
#